data_AF-A0A939UA17-F1
#
_entry.id   AF-A0A939UA17-F1
#
_cell.length_a   1.000
_cell.length_b   1.000
_cell.length_c   1.000
_cell.angle_alpha   90.00
_cell.angle_beta   90.00
_cell.angle_gamma   90.00
#
_symmetry.space_group_name_H-M   'P 1'
#
loop_
_entity.id
_entity.type
_entity.pdbx_description
1 polymer ?
#
loop_
_entity_poly.entity_id
_entity_poly.type
_entity_poly.pdbx_seq_one_letter_code
_entity_poly.pdbx_strand_id
1 'polypeptide(L)'
;DVPRIGFRARMKASCDRFRYFGPGPWESYWDRSSACRVGEYTASAKDECYPYVRPQETGHHINVDWLEIGPVRISEAYGFEFNALRCSIEDLDPRTPDGGRVFGHINDIPVRPWVELCIDGLMTGVGGHDSWGARPEPVRTIWSYEDRSYSFTIEAK
;
A
#
# COMPACT_ATOMS: atom_id res chain seq x y z
N ASP A 1 -9.58 14.46 8.24
CA ASP A 1 -9.01 13.78 7.07
C ASP A 1 -9.15 12.28 7.24
N VAL A 2 -9.05 11.53 6.15
CA VAL A 2 -9.12 10.07 6.13
C VAL A 2 -7.78 9.55 5.60
N PRO A 3 -7.12 8.57 6.26
CA PRO A 3 -5.81 8.11 5.81
C PRO A 3 -5.86 7.39 4.46
N ARG A 4 -6.88 6.54 4.25
CA ARG A 4 -7.02 5.66 3.09
C ARG A 4 -8.48 5.28 2.86
N ILE A 5 -8.88 5.14 1.60
CA ILE A 5 -10.18 4.58 1.20
C ILE A 5 -9.92 3.41 0.24
N GLY A 6 -10.29 2.20 0.67
CA GLY A 6 -10.02 1.00 -0.10
C GLY A 6 -10.57 -0.28 0.53
N PHE A 7 -10.20 -1.39 -0.08
CA PHE A 7 -10.54 -2.74 0.34
C PHE A 7 -9.30 -3.48 0.80
N ARG A 8 -9.45 -4.31 1.84
CA ARG A 8 -8.38 -5.18 2.34
C ARG A 8 -8.78 -6.64 2.24
N ALA A 9 -7.89 -7.47 1.74
CA ALA A 9 -8.07 -8.90 1.62
C ALA A 9 -6.81 -9.66 2.05
N ARG A 10 -6.98 -10.96 2.32
CA ARG A 10 -5.87 -11.89 2.56
C ARG A 10 -5.87 -12.98 1.52
N MET A 11 -4.72 -13.20 0.90
CA MET A 11 -4.50 -14.25 -0.09
C MET A 11 -3.59 -15.34 0.48
N LYS A 12 -3.63 -16.54 -0.11
CA LYS A 12 -2.71 -17.63 0.26
C LYS A 12 -1.26 -17.15 0.14
N ALA A 13 -0.37 -17.59 1.04
CA ALA A 13 1.06 -17.28 0.95
C ALA A 13 1.71 -17.69 -0.38
N SER A 14 1.13 -18.64 -1.12
CA SER A 14 1.58 -19.00 -2.47
C SER A 14 1.38 -17.88 -3.50
N CYS A 15 0.59 -16.85 -3.21
CA CYS A 15 0.37 -15.67 -4.07
C CYS A 15 1.43 -14.57 -3.84
N ASP A 16 2.61 -14.95 -3.33
CA ASP A 16 3.67 -14.02 -2.96
C ASP A 16 4.23 -13.22 -4.16
N ARG A 17 4.27 -13.83 -5.34
CA ARG A 17 4.76 -13.18 -6.56
C ARG A 17 3.59 -12.57 -7.32
N PHE A 18 3.78 -11.34 -7.80
CA PHE A 18 2.79 -10.62 -8.58
C PHE A 18 3.43 -9.78 -9.69
N ARG A 19 2.63 -9.40 -10.66
CA ARG A 19 2.98 -8.50 -11.76
C ARG A 19 2.00 -7.35 -11.81
N TYR A 20 2.44 -6.16 -12.16
CA TYR A 20 1.55 -5.03 -12.33
C TYR A 20 2.06 -4.10 -13.43
N PHE A 21 1.15 -3.29 -13.98
CA PHE A 21 1.50 -2.21 -14.89
C PHE A 21 1.12 -0.88 -14.26
N GLY A 22 2.11 0.00 -14.11
CA GLY A 22 1.97 1.29 -13.45
C GLY A 22 3.34 1.88 -13.12
N PRO A 23 3.40 2.95 -12.32
CA PRO A 23 4.64 3.49 -11.76
C PRO A 23 5.41 2.47 -10.90
N GLY A 24 6.71 2.32 -11.15
CA GLY A 24 7.58 1.45 -10.36
C GLY A 24 9.06 1.63 -10.70
N PRO A 25 9.94 0.71 -10.24
CA PRO A 25 9.64 -0.46 -9.40
C PRO A 25 9.55 -0.13 -7.90
N TRP A 26 9.90 1.09 -7.49
CA TRP A 26 9.91 1.47 -6.09
C TRP A 26 8.52 1.89 -5.60
N GLU A 27 8.34 1.86 -4.27
CA GLU A 27 7.13 2.39 -3.67
C GLU A 27 6.86 3.85 -4.09
N SER A 28 5.60 4.15 -4.30
CA SER A 28 5.10 5.45 -4.71
C SER A 28 3.86 5.83 -3.89
N TYR A 29 3.77 7.11 -3.56
CA TYR A 29 2.66 7.72 -2.82
C TYR A 29 2.21 8.99 -3.55
N TRP A 30 1.02 9.51 -3.21
CA TRP A 30 0.38 10.62 -3.92
C TRP A 30 1.27 11.87 -4.05
N ASP A 31 2.10 12.16 -3.06
CA ASP A 31 3.07 13.26 -3.03
C ASP A 31 4.52 12.82 -3.24
N ARG A 32 4.77 11.53 -3.50
CA ARG A 32 6.11 10.94 -3.69
C ARG A 32 6.09 9.81 -4.73
N SER A 33 6.03 10.18 -6.01
CA SER A 33 5.97 9.20 -7.12
C SER A 33 6.79 9.58 -8.37
N SER A 34 7.36 10.78 -8.42
CA SER A 34 8.00 11.34 -9.63
C SER A 34 9.21 10.55 -10.16
N ALA A 35 9.86 9.75 -9.30
CA ALA A 35 10.96 8.88 -9.68
C ALA A 35 10.51 7.54 -10.29
N CYS A 36 9.25 7.15 -10.11
CA CYS A 36 8.72 5.87 -10.54
C CYS A 36 8.24 5.96 -11.99
N ARG A 37 8.83 5.17 -12.87
CA ARG A 37 8.48 5.17 -14.30
C ARG A 37 7.31 4.23 -14.54
N VAL A 38 6.41 4.59 -15.45
CA VAL A 38 5.33 3.70 -15.89
C VAL A 38 5.93 2.55 -16.70
N GLY A 39 5.57 1.33 -16.34
CA GLY A 39 6.02 0.12 -17.02
C GLY A 39 5.40 -1.13 -16.41
N GLU A 40 5.79 -2.30 -16.92
CA GLU A 40 5.43 -3.57 -16.31
C GLU A 40 6.52 -4.01 -15.32
N TYR A 41 6.12 -4.34 -14.10
CA TYR A 41 7.03 -4.77 -13.03
C TYR A 41 6.59 -6.11 -12.45
N THR A 42 7.57 -6.88 -11.97
CA THR A 42 7.35 -8.11 -11.21
C THR A 42 7.96 -7.94 -9.83
N ALA A 43 7.21 -8.28 -8.79
CA ALA A 43 7.64 -8.14 -7.41
C ALA A 43 7.21 -9.33 -6.55
N SER A 44 7.68 -9.33 -5.31
CA SER A 44 7.27 -10.26 -4.25
C SER A 44 6.66 -9.47 -3.10
N ALA A 45 5.54 -9.92 -2.56
CA ALA A 45 4.92 -9.33 -1.40
C ALA A 45 5.84 -9.34 -0.17
N LYS A 46 6.83 -10.25 -0.13
CA LYS A 46 7.87 -10.25 0.89
C LYS A 46 8.84 -9.09 0.72
N ASP A 47 9.23 -8.80 -0.53
CA ASP A 47 10.22 -7.77 -0.85
C ASP A 47 9.62 -6.36 -0.84
N GLU A 48 8.29 -6.22 -1.03
CA GLU A 48 7.55 -4.96 -0.86
C GLU A 48 7.42 -4.50 0.60
N CYS A 49 7.72 -5.34 1.57
CA CYS A 49 7.88 -4.92 2.96
C CYS A 49 9.23 -4.19 3.12
N TYR A 50 9.31 -2.91 2.72
CA TYR A 50 10.56 -2.16 2.79
C TYR A 50 11.08 -2.10 4.24
N PRO A 51 12.39 -2.31 4.45
CA PRO A 51 12.94 -2.49 5.79
C PRO A 51 13.19 -1.16 6.51
N TYR A 52 12.15 -0.34 6.68
CA TYR A 52 12.22 0.85 7.51
C TYR A 52 12.54 0.46 8.96
N VAL A 53 13.62 1.02 9.52
CA VAL A 53 14.15 0.63 10.86
C VAL A 53 13.03 0.58 11.91
N ARG A 54 12.18 1.61 11.94
CA ARG A 54 10.90 1.58 12.64
C ARG A 54 9.80 1.18 11.64
N PRO A 55 9.05 0.09 11.89
CA PRO A 55 7.96 -0.33 11.03
C PRO A 55 6.92 0.77 10.81
N GLN A 56 6.53 0.97 9.56
CA GLN A 56 5.59 1.98 9.07
C GLN A 56 4.92 1.43 7.80
N GLU A 57 3.82 2.05 7.36
CA GLU A 57 3.20 1.77 6.04
C GLU A 57 4.26 1.79 4.93
N THR A 58 4.20 0.82 4.02
CA THR A 58 5.26 0.55 3.04
C THR A 58 4.72 -0.14 1.79
N GLY A 59 5.48 -0.07 0.68
CA GLY A 59 5.28 -0.94 -0.49
C GLY A 59 4.05 -0.56 -1.32
N HIS A 60 3.66 0.71 -1.24
CA HIS A 60 2.52 1.25 -1.95
C HIS A 60 2.87 1.55 -3.40
N HIS A 61 1.93 1.30 -4.32
CA HIS A 61 2.01 1.70 -5.72
C HIS A 61 0.76 2.47 -6.12
N ILE A 62 0.92 3.61 -6.81
CA ILE A 62 -0.21 4.47 -7.22
C ILE A 62 -0.40 4.47 -8.73
N ASN A 63 -1.60 4.85 -9.21
CA ASN A 63 -1.93 4.96 -10.64
C ASN A 63 -1.60 3.67 -11.42
N VAL A 64 -2.02 2.53 -10.86
CA VAL A 64 -1.78 1.20 -11.41
C VAL A 64 -2.96 0.84 -12.32
N ASP A 65 -2.70 0.45 -13.55
CA ASP A 65 -3.75 0.07 -14.51
C ASP A 65 -4.27 -1.34 -14.22
N TRP A 66 -3.34 -2.26 -13.92
CA TRP A 66 -3.67 -3.64 -13.56
C TRP A 66 -2.63 -4.28 -12.64
N LEU A 67 -3.10 -5.23 -11.82
CA LEU A 67 -2.32 -6.10 -10.93
C LEU A 67 -2.74 -7.55 -11.19
N GLU A 68 -1.78 -8.43 -11.48
CA GLU A 68 -1.94 -9.88 -11.49
C GLU A 68 -1.29 -10.48 -10.23
N ILE A 69 -2.11 -11.07 -9.36
CA ILE A 69 -1.64 -11.71 -8.12
C ILE A 69 -2.39 -13.02 -7.90
N GLY A 70 -1.66 -14.12 -7.75
CA GLY A 70 -2.26 -15.45 -7.66
C GLY A 70 -3.16 -15.75 -8.87
N PRO A 71 -4.43 -16.19 -8.66
CA PRO A 71 -5.35 -16.56 -9.73
C PRO A 71 -6.18 -15.41 -10.28
N VAL A 72 -5.94 -14.16 -9.85
CA VAL A 72 -6.77 -13.01 -10.24
C VAL A 72 -5.98 -11.94 -10.95
N ARG A 73 -6.67 -11.21 -11.82
CA ARG A 73 -6.29 -9.87 -12.27
C ARG A 73 -7.26 -8.84 -11.68
N ILE A 74 -6.69 -7.78 -11.16
CA ILE A 74 -7.38 -6.58 -10.70
C ILE A 74 -7.07 -5.46 -11.69
N SER A 75 -8.07 -4.69 -12.11
CA SER A 75 -7.88 -3.59 -13.06
C SER A 75 -8.88 -2.45 -12.84
N GLU A 76 -8.47 -1.26 -13.28
CA GLU A 76 -9.27 -0.04 -13.24
C GLU A 76 -8.90 0.86 -14.43
N ALA A 77 -9.87 1.59 -15.01
CA ALA A 77 -9.66 2.33 -16.25
C ALA A 77 -8.88 3.64 -16.08
N TYR A 78 -8.95 4.25 -14.91
CA TYR A 78 -8.33 5.50 -14.51
C TYR A 78 -7.19 5.32 -13.49
N GLY A 79 -6.89 4.06 -13.16
CA GLY A 79 -5.84 3.65 -12.23
C GLY A 79 -6.35 3.46 -10.80
N PHE A 80 -5.74 2.52 -10.10
CA PHE A 80 -5.96 2.29 -8.68
C PHE A 80 -4.64 2.27 -7.90
N GLU A 81 -4.75 2.09 -6.60
CA GLU A 81 -3.66 2.07 -5.64
C GLU A 81 -3.57 0.70 -4.98
N PHE A 82 -2.38 0.19 -4.68
CA PHE A 82 -2.26 -1.06 -3.93
C PHE A 82 -0.97 -1.18 -3.13
N ASN A 83 -0.99 -2.02 -2.11
CA ASN A 83 0.20 -2.70 -1.60
C ASN A 83 -0.12 -4.19 -1.37
N ALA A 84 0.89 -5.03 -1.53
CA ALA A 84 0.81 -6.47 -1.27
C ALA A 84 1.98 -6.86 -0.37
N LEU A 85 1.71 -7.27 0.87
CA LEU A 85 2.71 -7.42 1.92
C LEU A 85 2.67 -8.80 2.57
N ARG A 86 3.81 -9.25 3.08
CA ARG A 86 3.93 -10.43 3.97
C ARG A 86 3.95 -10.07 5.46
N CYS A 87 3.38 -8.93 5.82
CA CYS A 87 3.00 -8.53 7.18
C CYS A 87 1.58 -7.96 7.14
N SER A 88 0.90 -7.84 8.29
CA SER A 88 -0.36 -7.12 8.35
C SER A 88 -0.16 -5.62 8.56
N ILE A 89 -1.16 -4.81 8.23
CA ILE A 89 -1.15 -3.37 8.54
C ILE A 89 -0.99 -3.14 10.04
N GLU A 90 -1.62 -3.99 10.87
CA GLU A 90 -1.46 -3.93 12.33
C GLU A 90 -0.04 -4.31 12.80
N ASP A 91 0.73 -5.08 12.03
CA ASP A 91 2.14 -5.35 12.37
C ASP A 91 2.99 -4.10 12.21
N LEU A 92 2.60 -3.19 11.30
CA LEU A 92 3.29 -1.94 11.03
C LEU A 92 2.89 -0.82 12.01
N ASP A 93 1.87 -1.02 12.85
CA ASP A 93 1.49 -0.08 13.89
C ASP A 93 2.34 -0.29 15.16
N PRO A 94 3.11 0.71 15.60
CA PRO A 94 3.90 0.61 16.82
C PRO A 94 3.04 0.58 18.10
N ARG A 95 1.71 0.73 18.03
CA ARG A 95 0.80 0.78 19.19
C ARG A 95 -0.07 -0.48 19.28
N THR A 96 -0.15 -1.08 20.47
CA THR A 96 -1.22 -2.01 20.79
C THR A 96 -2.49 -1.25 21.23
N PRO A 97 -3.69 -1.88 21.18
CA PRO A 97 -4.94 -1.30 21.67
C PRO A 97 -4.92 -0.85 23.15
N ASP A 98 -4.01 -1.40 23.97
CA ASP A 98 -3.78 -1.07 25.38
C ASP A 98 -2.56 -0.14 25.61
N GLY A 99 -1.93 0.38 24.55
CA GLY A 99 -0.85 1.37 24.64
C GLY A 99 0.56 0.80 24.84
N GLY A 100 0.72 -0.52 24.79
CA GLY A 100 2.01 -1.21 24.62
C GLY A 100 2.60 -1.06 23.22
N ARG A 101 3.83 -1.53 23.04
CA ARG A 101 4.52 -1.56 21.73
C ARG A 101 4.44 -2.96 21.15
N VAL A 102 3.89 -3.13 19.94
CA VAL A 102 3.87 -4.44 19.27
C VAL A 102 5.27 -4.77 18.76
N PHE A 103 5.76 -3.96 17.80
CA PHE A 103 7.03 -4.16 17.10
C PHE A 103 7.76 -2.82 16.97
N GLY A 104 8.90 -2.70 17.66
CA GLY A 104 9.67 -1.46 17.70
C GLY A 104 10.69 -1.35 16.56
N HIS A 105 11.11 -2.50 16.03
CA HIS A 105 12.10 -2.59 14.97
C HIS A 105 11.63 -3.55 13.87
N ILE A 106 12.13 -3.33 12.65
CA ILE A 106 11.79 -4.18 11.50
C ILE A 106 12.05 -5.68 11.73
N ASN A 107 13.09 -6.01 12.49
CA ASN A 107 13.43 -7.39 12.82
C ASN A 107 12.36 -8.10 13.67
N ASP A 108 11.49 -7.34 14.32
CA ASP A 108 10.42 -7.87 15.14
C ASP A 108 9.18 -8.25 14.29
N ILE A 109 9.09 -7.76 13.04
CA ILE A 109 7.92 -7.98 12.17
C ILE A 109 7.88 -9.42 11.66
N PRO A 110 6.83 -10.20 11.99
CA PRO A 110 6.73 -11.57 11.54
C PRO A 110 6.35 -11.63 10.06
N VAL A 111 6.97 -12.56 9.32
CA VAL A 111 6.49 -12.94 7.98
C VAL A 111 5.21 -13.74 8.15
N ARG A 112 4.07 -13.18 7.75
CA ARG A 112 2.75 -13.81 7.89
C ARG A 112 2.57 -14.96 6.88
N PRO A 113 1.78 -16.01 7.23
CA PRO A 113 1.48 -17.14 6.35
C PRO A 113 0.37 -16.83 5.32
N TRP A 114 0.18 -15.55 4.98
CA TRP A 114 -0.69 -15.04 3.93
C TRP A 114 -0.04 -13.80 3.29
N VAL A 115 -0.58 -13.36 2.16
CA VAL A 115 -0.32 -12.03 1.60
C VAL A 115 -1.47 -11.12 2.03
N GLU A 116 -1.17 -10.01 2.69
CA GLU A 116 -2.14 -8.94 2.93
C GLU A 116 -2.14 -8.02 1.70
N LEU A 117 -3.31 -7.86 1.08
CA LEU A 117 -3.49 -7.05 -0.13
C LEU A 117 -4.45 -5.91 0.20
N CYS A 118 -4.01 -4.66 0.05
CA CYS A 118 -4.91 -3.51 -0.01
C CYS A 118 -5.09 -3.09 -1.47
N ILE A 119 -6.33 -2.80 -1.83
CA ILE A 119 -6.76 -2.29 -3.13
C ILE A 119 -7.48 -0.99 -2.85
N ASP A 120 -6.80 0.11 -3.09
CA ASP A 120 -7.22 1.43 -2.68
C ASP A 120 -7.67 2.26 -3.89
N GLY A 121 -8.66 3.11 -3.67
CA GLY A 121 -8.95 4.18 -4.59
C GLY A 121 -8.03 5.37 -4.36
N LEU A 122 -7.66 5.61 -3.10
CA LEU A 122 -6.81 6.73 -2.71
C LEU A 122 -6.25 6.56 -1.30
N MET A 123 -4.99 6.93 -1.13
CA MET A 123 -4.32 7.13 0.14
C MET A 123 -3.78 8.57 0.24
N THR A 124 -3.94 9.19 1.41
CA THR A 124 -3.36 10.52 1.69
C THR A 124 -1.83 10.47 1.53
N GLY A 125 -1.23 11.57 1.04
CA GLY A 125 0.21 11.70 0.88
C GLY A 125 0.99 11.49 2.19
N VAL A 126 2.29 11.22 2.08
CA VAL A 126 3.15 10.94 3.24
C VAL A 126 3.65 12.21 3.93
N GLY A 127 3.65 13.36 3.24
CA GLY A 127 4.19 14.62 3.73
C GLY A 127 5.71 14.62 3.81
N GLY A 128 6.27 15.33 4.79
CA GLY A 128 7.72 15.37 5.04
C GLY A 128 8.40 16.74 4.88
N HIS A 129 7.63 17.84 4.81
CA HIS A 129 8.21 19.20 4.97
C HIS A 129 8.92 19.34 6.32
N ASP A 130 8.34 18.78 7.38
CA ASP A 130 8.99 18.45 8.63
C ASP A 130 8.39 17.16 9.23
N SER A 131 8.95 16.69 10.37
CA SER A 131 8.46 15.49 11.08
C SER A 131 7.99 15.79 12.52
N TRP A 132 7.58 17.03 12.79
CA TRP A 132 7.14 17.46 14.14
C TRP A 132 5.87 18.33 14.14
N GLY A 133 5.22 18.52 12.99
CA GLY A 133 3.90 19.14 12.94
C GLY A 133 3.31 19.35 11.55
N ALA A 134 4.16 19.43 10.52
CA ALA A 134 3.70 19.55 9.15
C ALA A 134 2.83 18.34 8.74
N ARG A 135 1.74 18.64 8.05
CA ARG A 135 0.86 17.66 7.43
C ARG A 135 1.17 17.56 5.93
N PRO A 136 0.73 16.49 5.24
CA PRO A 136 0.66 16.50 3.79
C PRO A 136 -0.07 17.75 3.29
N GLU A 137 0.31 18.24 2.11
CA GLU A 137 -0.34 19.43 1.55
C GLU A 137 -1.84 19.18 1.39
N PRO A 138 -2.71 20.21 1.53
CA PRO A 138 -4.15 20.04 1.40
C PRO A 138 -4.60 19.39 0.08
N VAL A 139 -3.84 19.59 -1.01
CA VAL A 139 -4.08 19.01 -2.33
C VAL A 139 -3.65 17.54 -2.46
N ARG A 140 -3.09 16.98 -1.39
CA ARG A 140 -2.65 15.57 -1.24
C ARG A 140 -3.29 14.92 -0.01
N THR A 141 -4.37 15.50 0.49
CA THR A 141 -5.10 15.03 1.68
C THR A 141 -6.51 14.62 1.29
N ILE A 142 -6.98 13.48 1.80
CA ILE A 142 -8.37 13.04 1.64
C ILE A 142 -9.21 13.69 2.74
N TRP A 143 -10.13 14.58 2.35
CA TRP A 143 -11.02 15.24 3.29
C TRP A 143 -12.29 14.43 3.54
N SER A 144 -12.67 14.30 4.82
CA SER A 144 -13.82 13.48 5.24
C SER A 144 -15.19 14.08 4.88
N TYR A 145 -15.22 15.32 4.42
CA TYR A 145 -16.45 16.03 4.01
C TYR A 145 -16.68 15.98 2.49
N GLU A 146 -15.80 15.30 1.73
CA GLU A 146 -15.93 15.13 0.29
C GLU A 146 -16.49 13.75 -0.03
N ASP A 147 -17.53 13.71 -0.87
CA ASP A 147 -18.04 12.46 -1.42
C ASP A 147 -17.03 11.89 -2.42
N ARG A 148 -16.72 10.60 -2.29
CA ARG A 148 -15.78 9.89 -3.15
C ARG A 148 -16.37 8.57 -3.59
N SER A 149 -16.17 8.25 -4.87
CA SER A 149 -16.51 6.95 -5.45
C SER A 149 -15.25 6.30 -6.00
N TYR A 150 -15.18 4.99 -5.85
CA TYR A 150 -14.10 4.16 -6.35
C TYR A 150 -14.67 2.80 -6.75
N SER A 151 -14.16 2.25 -7.85
CA SER A 151 -14.52 0.94 -8.35
C SER A 151 -13.29 0.29 -8.95
N PHE A 152 -13.29 -1.04 -9.02
CA PHE A 152 -12.29 -1.82 -9.74
C PHE A 152 -12.94 -3.13 -10.18
N THR A 153 -12.31 -3.82 -11.12
CA THR A 153 -12.75 -5.14 -11.59
C THR A 153 -11.80 -6.20 -11.06
N ILE A 154 -12.35 -7.35 -10.61
CA ILE A 154 -11.59 -8.57 -10.34
C ILE A 154 -12.05 -9.64 -11.32
N GLU A 155 -11.12 -10.22 -12.05
CA GLU A 155 -11.36 -11.34 -12.97
C GLU A 155 -10.40 -12.50 -12.71
N ALA A 156 -10.80 -13.71 -13.07
CA ALA A 156 -9.89 -14.85 -13.05
C ALA A 156 -8.85 -14.68 -14.16
N LYS A 157 -7.58 -14.96 -13.83
CA LYS A 157 -6.46 -14.93 -14.77
C LYS A 157 -6.36 -16.23 -15.57
#